data_AF-A0A0C2VSA4-F1
#
_entry.id   AF-A0A0C2VSA4-F1
#
_cell.length_a   1.000
_cell.length_b   1.000
_cell.length_c   1.000
_cell.angle_alpha   90.00
_cell.angle_beta   90.00
_cell.angle_gamma   90.00
#
_symmetry.space_group_name_H-M   'P 1'
#
loop_
_entity.id
_entity.type
_entity.pdbx_description
1 polymer ?
#
loop_
_entity_poly.entity_id
_entity_poly.type
_entity_poly.pdbx_seq_one_letter_code
_entity_poly.pdbx_strand_id
1 'polypeptide(L)' 'MSEPQYGYSLVWMLGNQGIQVEPGTLYPLLRRLEKQGLLESKWDTNEPRPHKYYVI' A
#
# COMPACT_ATOMS: atom_id res chain seq x y z
N MET A 1 -8.19 -14.40 3.20
CA MET A 1 -7.30 -14.34 2.03
C MET A 1 -6.85 -12.89 1.91
N SER A 2 -5.57 -12.58 2.06
CA SER A 2 -5.06 -11.21 1.93
C SER A 2 -5.01 -10.84 0.45
N GLU A 3 -5.98 -10.05 -0.02
CA GLU A 3 -5.96 -9.52 -1.39
C GLU A 3 -4.90 -8.42 -1.49
N PRO A 4 -4.07 -8.40 -2.56
CA PRO A 4 -3.06 -7.38 -2.75
C PRO A 4 -3.72 -6.02 -2.97
N GLN A 5 -3.36 -5.02 -2.16
CA GLN A 5 -3.96 -3.69 -2.21
C GLN A 5 -2.99 -2.66 -2.80
N TYR A 6 -3.50 -1.82 -3.69
CA TYR A 6 -2.73 -0.70 -4.24
C TYR A 6 -2.42 0.31 -3.14
N GLY A 7 -1.22 0.91 -3.18
CA GLY A 7 -0.84 1.97 -2.23
C GLY A 7 -1.84 3.13 -2.16
N TYR A 8 -2.46 3.47 -3.29
CA TYR A 8 -3.52 4.49 -3.35
C TYR A 8 -4.87 3.98 -2.82
N SER A 9 -5.21 2.71 -3.08
CA SER A 9 -6.42 2.08 -2.51
C SER A 9 -6.38 2.04 -0.98
N LEU A 10 -5.19 1.90 -0.38
CA LEU A 10 -5.00 1.97 1.06
C LEU A 10 -5.40 3.35 1.63
N VAL A 11 -5.06 4.45 0.95
CA VAL A 11 -5.52 5.80 1.36
C VAL A 11 -7.05 5.87 1.37
N TRP A 12 -7.68 5.38 0.30
CA TRP A 12 -9.13 5.41 0.15
C TRP A 12 -9.83 4.52 1.20
N MET A 13 -9.34 3.31 1.43
CA MET A 13 -9.89 2.39 2.43
C MET A 13 -9.76 2.94 3.85
N LEU A 14 -8.58 3.49 4.20
CA LEU A 14 -8.37 4.14 5.48
C LEU A 14 -9.32 5.33 5.65
N GLY A 15 -9.50 6.14 4.60
CA GLY A 15 -10.46 7.24 4.58
C GLY A 15 -11.91 6.78 4.85
N ASN A 16 -12.35 5.68 4.23
CA ASN A 16 -13.66 5.08 4.48
C ASN A 16 -13.83 4.55 5.91
N GLN A 17 -12.74 4.18 6.58
CA GLN A 17 -12.73 3.79 7.99
C GLN A 17 -12.58 4.99 8.94
N GLY A 18 -12.62 6.22 8.44
CA GLY A 18 -12.46 7.45 9.23
C GLY A 18 -11.00 7.83 9.52
N ILE A 19 -10.04 7.11 8.97
CA ILE A 19 -8.60 7.38 9.11
C ILE A 19 -8.16 8.22 7.91
N GLN A 20 -8.11 9.53 8.10
CA GLN A 20 -7.59 10.45 7.09
C GLN A 20 -6.07 10.39 7.07
N VAL A 21 -5.49 9.86 5.98
CA VAL A 21 -4.05 9.81 5.78
C VAL A 21 -3.71 10.37 4.40
N GLU A 22 -2.73 11.25 4.33
CA GLU A 22 -2.24 11.71 3.04
C GLU A 22 -1.30 10.68 2.41
N PRO A 23 -1.25 10.57 1.06
CA PRO A 23 -0.28 9.72 0.40
C PRO A 23 1.17 9.98 0.85
N GLY A 24 1.52 11.26 1.09
CA GLY A 24 2.83 11.68 1.58
C GLY A 24 3.18 11.13 2.96
N THR A 25 2.19 10.75 3.77
CA THR A 25 2.37 10.14 5.10
C THR A 25 2.29 8.62 5.03
N LEU A 26 1.39 8.08 4.19
CA LEU A 26 1.17 6.64 4.09
C LEU A 26 2.39 5.92 3.50
N TYR A 27 2.97 6.43 2.40
CA TYR A 27 4.09 5.73 1.74
C TYR A 27 5.34 5.57 2.63
N PRO A 28 5.77 6.58 3.42
CA PRO A 28 6.82 6.38 4.41
C PRO A 28 6.51 5.28 5.45
N LEU A 29 5.27 5.15 5.90
CA LEU A 29 4.87 4.12 6.86
C LEU A 29 4.91 2.72 6.22
N LEU A 30 4.38 2.57 5.00
CA LEU A 30 4.45 1.30 4.26
C LEU A 30 5.91 0.87 4.04
N ARG A 31 6.79 1.80 3.63
CA ARG A 31 8.23 1.54 3.50
C ARG A 31 8.89 1.11 4.80
N ARG A 32 8.47 1.69 5.93
CA ARG A 32 8.98 1.32 7.26
C ARG A 32 8.54 -0.09 7.64
N LEU A 33 7.27 -0.43 7.42
CA LEU A 33 6.75 -1.79 7.67
C LEU A 33 7.46 -2.83 6.80
N GLU A 34 7.69 -2.52 5.52
CA GLU A 34 8.45 -3.36 4.59
C GLU A 34 9.89 -3.59 5.09
N LYS A 35 10.57 -2.51 5.52
CA LYS A 35 11.92 -2.61 6.11
C LYS A 35 11.95 -3.46 7.38
N GLN A 36 10.85 -3.53 8.13
CA GLN A 36 10.72 -4.36 9.33
C GLN A 36 10.33 -5.81 9.02
N GLY A 37 10.09 -6.16 7.75
CA GLY A 37 9.62 -7.49 7.35
C GLY A 37 8.16 -7.76 7.76
N LEU A 38 7.40 -6.72 8.10
CA LEU A 38 5.99 -6.82 8.51
C LEU A 38 5.02 -6.61 7.34
N LEU A 39 5.54 -6.25 6.16
CA LEU A 39 4.77 -5.98 4.97
C LEU A 39 5.59 -6.42 3.75
N GLU A 40 4.99 -7.17 2.85
CA GLU A 40 5.61 -7.50 1.57
C GLU A 40 5.08 -6.57 0.49
N SER A 41 5.95 -6.11 -0.41
CA SER A 41 5.52 -5.43 -1.63
C SER A 41 5.84 -6.25 -2.87
N LYS A 42 4.90 -6.25 -3.83
CA LYS A 42 5.09 -6.87 -5.16
C LYS A 42 4.88 -5.82 -6.23
N TRP A 43 5.74 -5.86 -7.25
CA TRP A 43 5.53 -5.09 -8.46
C TRP A 43 4.61 -5.87 -9.38
N ASP A 44 3.53 -5.25 -9.83
CA ASP A 44 2.79 -5.74 -10.99
C ASP A 44 3.26 -4.97 -12.20
N THR A 45 3.80 -5.71 -13.16
CA THR A 45 4.32 -5.19 -14.42
C THR A 45 3.42 -5.56 -15.60
N ASN A 46 2.23 -6.12 -15.34
CA ASN A 46 1.28 -6.49 -16.40
C ASN A 46 0.56 -5.26 -16.98
N GLU A 47 0.57 -4.13 -16.29
CA GLU A 47 0.02 -2.86 -16.78
C GLU A 47 1.09 -1.95 -17.41
N PRO A 48 0.70 -1.03 -18.33
CA PRO A 48 1.62 -0.08 -18.97
C PRO A 48 2.38 0.82 -17.99
N ARG A 49 1.89 0.93 -16.75
CA ARG A 49 2.55 1.62 -15.64
C ARG A 49 2.70 0.65 -14.48
N PRO A 50 3.93 0.29 -14.08
CA PRO A 50 4.12 -0.66 -12.99
C PRO A 50 3.64 -0.07 -11.66
N HIS A 51 2.80 -0.82 -10.96
CA HIS A 51 2.26 -0.43 -9.66
C HIS A 51 2.86 -1.32 -8.55
N LYS A 52 3.12 -0.73 -7.38
CA LYS A 52 3.45 -1.48 -6.16
C LYS A 52 2.18 -1.90 -5.44
N TYR A 53 2.09 -3.19 -5.18
CA TYR A 53 1.07 -3.83 -4.36
C TYR A 53 1.66 -4.15 -3.01
N TYR A 54 0.84 -4.02 -1.97
CA TYR A 54 1.21 -4.36 -0.61
C TYR A 54 0.34 -5.53 -0.12
N VAL A 55 0.99 -6.52 0.49
CA VAL A 55 0.35 -7.71 1.06
C VAL A 55 0.80 -7.82 2.53
N ILE A 56 -0.17 -8.07 3.41
CA ILE A 56 0.04 -8.40 4.83
C ILE A 56 0.03 -9.92 4.98
#